data_AF-A0A962Y9Y3-F1
#
_entry.id   AF-A0A962Y9Y3-F1
#
_cell.length_a   1.000
_cell.length_b   1.000
_cell.length_c   1.000
_cell.angle_alpha   90.00
_cell.angle_beta   90.00
_cell.angle_gamma   90.00
#
_symmetry.space_group_name_H-M   'P 1'
#
loop_
_entity.id
_entity.type
_entity.pdbx_description
1 polymer ?
#
loop_
_entity_poly.entity_id
_entity_poly.type
_entity_poly.pdbx_seq_one_letter_code
_entity_poly.pdbx_strand_id
1 'polypeptide(L)'
;VLNVGAFFGHSSLRTWVMGDAATERAATPDEITQMELLVKQAMQVGAVGFATSTAPQHNGFGGTPMPSRLASQDELQTLVNAMGADGKGVFMLTKGLKTTVDYLESIAASSHRPVVIAALLHNPRVPKAIFRNLADIGAANERGRELYGQVSCCPLSIEFTLQSAYPLEGMDAWKPAMKVHGDNLKQLLLDPDFRRRVREELAEPNAVRLFNAEWHKLQVLEVVKPEHKHLEGRNV
;
A
#
# COMPACT_ATOMS: atom_id res chain seq x y z
N VAL A 1 -18.99 -5.46 -22.56
CA VAL A 1 -17.84 -6.33 -22.19
C VAL A 1 -16.73 -5.41 -21.70
N LEU A 2 -16.13 -5.69 -20.54
CA LEU A 2 -15.01 -4.91 -20.00
C LEU A 2 -13.69 -5.54 -20.47
N ASN A 3 -12.72 -4.70 -20.84
CA ASN A 3 -11.35 -5.15 -21.09
C ASN A 3 -10.62 -5.30 -19.74
N VAL A 4 -9.73 -6.29 -19.63
CA VAL A 4 -8.96 -6.56 -18.41
C VAL A 4 -7.48 -6.61 -18.74
N GLY A 5 -6.67 -5.85 -17.99
CA GLY A 5 -5.22 -5.93 -18.00
C GLY A 5 -4.71 -6.26 -16.60
N ALA A 6 -3.79 -7.21 -16.49
CA ALA A 6 -3.28 -7.68 -15.20
C ALA A 6 -1.79 -7.37 -15.04
N PHE A 7 -1.43 -6.77 -13.90
CA PHE A 7 -0.04 -6.63 -13.48
C PHE A 7 0.43 -7.95 -12.86
N PHE A 8 1.71 -8.28 -13.05
CA PHE A 8 2.36 -9.33 -12.28
C PHE A 8 2.75 -8.78 -10.90
N GLY A 9 2.20 -9.37 -9.84
CA GLY A 9 2.28 -8.84 -8.48
C GLY A 9 3.52 -9.28 -7.72
N HIS A 10 4.28 -8.33 -7.19
CA HIS A 10 5.53 -8.59 -6.47
C HIS A 10 5.35 -9.44 -5.20
N SER A 11 4.33 -9.15 -4.38
CA SER A 11 4.11 -9.92 -3.15
C SER A 11 3.77 -11.39 -3.43
N SER A 12 2.91 -11.65 -4.43
CA SER A 12 2.57 -13.01 -4.87
C SER A 12 3.79 -13.73 -5.43
N LEU A 13 4.62 -13.03 -6.20
CA LEU A 13 5.88 -13.56 -6.73
C LEU A 13 6.86 -13.97 -5.61
N ARG A 14 7.05 -13.10 -4.61
CA ARG A 14 7.88 -13.42 -3.44
C ARG A 14 7.33 -14.61 -2.67
N THR A 15 6.02 -14.65 -2.41
CA THR A 15 5.40 -15.81 -1.75
C THR A 15 5.59 -17.10 -2.55
N TRP A 16 5.50 -17.03 -3.88
CA TRP A 16 5.72 -18.19 -4.75
C TRP A 16 7.15 -18.72 -4.66
N VAL A 17 8.15 -17.84 -4.70
CA VAL A 17 9.57 -18.23 -4.73
C VAL A 17 10.12 -18.55 -3.34
N MET A 18 9.78 -17.74 -2.33
CA MET A 18 10.38 -17.79 -0.99
C MET A 18 9.50 -18.54 0.03
N GLY A 19 8.24 -18.85 -0.30
CA GLY A 19 7.28 -19.41 0.66
C GLY A 19 7.05 -18.48 1.85
N ASP A 20 7.00 -19.05 3.05
CA ASP A 20 6.77 -18.31 4.31
C ASP A 20 7.85 -17.26 4.60
N ALA A 21 9.09 -17.50 4.13
CA ALA A 21 10.20 -16.57 4.31
C ALA A 21 9.99 -15.21 3.60
N ALA A 22 9.04 -15.14 2.66
CA ALA A 22 8.70 -13.93 1.90
C ALA A 22 8.33 -12.74 2.82
N THR A 23 7.75 -13.03 3.99
CA THR A 23 7.33 -12.03 5.00
C THR A 23 8.32 -11.86 6.15
N GLU A 24 9.45 -12.55 6.12
CA GLU A 24 10.39 -12.59 7.26
C GLU A 24 11.74 -11.95 6.94
N ARG A 25 12.20 -12.05 5.70
CA ARG A 25 13.55 -11.61 5.31
C ARG A 25 13.61 -11.05 3.88
N ALA A 26 14.75 -10.47 3.54
CA ALA A 26 15.08 -10.15 2.16
C ALA A 26 15.27 -11.42 1.31
N ALA A 27 15.08 -11.30 -0.01
CA ALA A 27 15.37 -12.38 -0.95
C ALA A 27 16.89 -12.57 -1.07
N THR A 28 17.31 -13.81 -1.23
CA THR A 28 18.69 -14.18 -1.58
C THR A 28 18.94 -13.94 -3.08
N PRO A 29 20.21 -13.88 -3.53
CA PRO A 29 20.52 -13.71 -4.95
C PRO A 29 19.85 -14.76 -5.85
N ASP A 30 19.85 -16.03 -5.46
CA ASP A 30 19.24 -17.12 -6.24
C ASP A 30 17.72 -16.96 -6.35
N GLU A 31 17.06 -16.56 -5.26
CA GLU A 31 15.62 -16.26 -5.26
C GLU A 31 15.30 -15.06 -6.17
N ILE A 32 16.15 -14.02 -6.18
CA ILE A 32 16.00 -12.88 -7.09
C ILE A 32 16.13 -13.33 -8.55
N THR A 33 17.12 -14.17 -8.88
CA THR A 33 17.27 -14.73 -10.23
C THR A 33 16.06 -15.57 -10.66
N GLN A 34 15.47 -16.35 -9.75
CA GLN A 34 14.24 -17.09 -10.04
C GLN A 34 13.05 -16.14 -10.28
N MET A 35 12.90 -15.12 -9.45
CA MET A 35 11.85 -14.10 -9.62
C MET A 35 12.00 -13.34 -10.94
N GLU A 36 13.24 -13.02 -11.33
CA GLU A 36 13.56 -12.36 -12.60
C GLU A 36 13.07 -13.16 -13.81
N LEU A 37 13.31 -14.48 -13.80
CA LEU A 37 12.83 -15.40 -14.85
C LEU A 37 11.30 -15.39 -14.94
N LEU A 38 10.62 -15.45 -13.81
CA LEU A 38 9.15 -15.46 -13.74
C LEU A 38 8.56 -14.13 -14.22
N VAL A 39 9.19 -12.99 -13.92
CA VAL A 39 8.75 -11.68 -14.44
C VAL A 39 8.86 -11.66 -15.97
N LYS A 40 9.98 -12.12 -16.55
CA LYS A 40 10.14 -12.20 -18.01
C LYS A 40 9.06 -13.07 -18.64
N GLN A 41 8.79 -14.24 -18.07
CA GLN A 41 7.73 -15.14 -18.53
C GLN A 41 6.34 -14.50 -18.43
N ALA A 42 6.03 -13.81 -17.33
CA ALA A 42 4.77 -13.10 -17.15
C ALA A 42 4.54 -12.04 -18.25
N MET A 43 5.59 -11.30 -18.62
CA MET A 43 5.53 -10.32 -19.71
C MET A 43 5.34 -10.98 -21.09
N GLN A 44 5.89 -12.18 -21.31
CA GLN A 44 5.69 -12.94 -22.55
C GLN A 44 4.26 -13.44 -22.71
N VAL A 45 3.59 -13.83 -21.62
CA VAL A 45 2.20 -14.35 -21.64
C VAL A 45 1.13 -13.26 -21.50
N GLY A 46 1.51 -11.98 -21.43
CA GLY A 46 0.57 -10.86 -21.57
C GLY A 46 0.33 -10.01 -20.31
N ALA A 47 1.17 -10.10 -19.28
CA ALA A 47 1.12 -9.13 -18.19
C ALA A 47 1.33 -7.71 -18.74
N VAL A 48 0.53 -6.74 -18.25
CA VAL A 48 0.67 -5.33 -18.68
C VAL A 48 1.89 -4.65 -18.05
N GLY A 49 2.52 -5.31 -17.08
CA GLY A 49 3.62 -4.76 -16.31
C GLY A 49 3.83 -5.46 -14.97
N PHE A 50 4.62 -4.83 -14.11
CA PHE A 50 4.96 -5.31 -12.77
C PHE A 50 4.50 -4.33 -11.69
N ALA A 51 3.93 -4.84 -10.60
CA ALA A 51 3.37 -4.02 -9.53
C ALA A 51 3.97 -4.34 -8.15
N THR A 52 4.32 -3.31 -7.39
CA THR A 52 4.89 -3.43 -6.03
C THR A 52 4.26 -2.46 -5.03
N SER A 53 4.62 -2.59 -3.75
CA SER A 53 4.28 -1.63 -2.70
C SER A 53 5.43 -1.48 -1.72
N THR A 54 5.83 -0.24 -1.46
CA THR A 54 6.75 0.14 -0.38
C THR A 54 6.03 0.86 0.78
N ALA A 55 4.70 0.92 0.71
CA ALA A 55 3.87 1.62 1.68
C ALA A 55 3.85 0.90 3.05
N PRO A 56 4.17 1.59 4.17
CA PRO A 56 4.27 0.98 5.49
C PRO A 56 2.95 0.47 6.07
N GLN A 57 1.82 0.98 5.58
CA GLN A 57 0.48 0.59 5.99
C GLN A 57 -0.03 -0.67 5.28
N HIS A 58 0.67 -1.16 4.25
CA HIS A 58 0.23 -2.34 3.51
C HIS A 58 0.62 -3.62 4.30
N ASN A 59 -0.30 -4.09 5.13
CA ASN A 59 -0.18 -5.30 5.95
C ASN A 59 -1.18 -6.36 5.48
N GLY A 60 -0.80 -7.63 5.62
CA GLY A 60 -1.67 -8.79 5.46
C GLY A 60 -2.24 -9.27 6.80
N PHE A 61 -2.67 -10.53 6.83
CA PHE A 61 -3.28 -11.15 8.00
C PHE A 61 -2.40 -11.07 9.26
N GLY A 62 -3.01 -10.82 10.42
CA GLY A 62 -2.30 -10.70 11.70
C GLY A 62 -1.39 -9.47 11.81
N GLY A 63 -1.44 -8.55 10.85
CA GLY A 63 -0.56 -7.38 10.81
C GLY A 63 0.81 -7.63 10.20
N THR A 64 1.04 -8.80 9.61
CA THR A 64 2.30 -9.13 8.95
C THR A 64 2.48 -8.22 7.72
N PRO A 65 3.62 -7.51 7.57
CA PRO A 65 3.88 -6.71 6.38
C PRO A 65 3.73 -7.52 5.09
N MET A 66 3.17 -6.91 4.04
CA MET A 66 3.14 -7.55 2.73
C MET A 66 4.57 -7.84 2.23
N PRO A 67 4.83 -9.01 1.60
CA PRO A 67 6.17 -9.44 1.22
C PRO A 67 6.99 -8.39 0.46
N SER A 68 6.36 -7.67 -0.48
CA SER A 68 7.05 -6.66 -1.30
C SER A 68 7.73 -5.55 -0.49
N ARG A 69 7.32 -5.32 0.76
CA ARG A 69 7.90 -4.28 1.64
C ARG A 69 9.28 -4.65 2.17
N LEU A 70 9.65 -5.93 2.13
CA LEU A 70 10.95 -6.43 2.58
C LEU A 70 11.97 -6.53 1.43
N ALA A 71 11.58 -6.15 0.22
CA ALA A 71 12.46 -6.15 -0.93
C ALA A 71 13.56 -5.10 -0.80
N SER A 72 14.77 -5.50 -1.19
CA SER A 72 15.88 -4.56 -1.34
C SER A 72 15.68 -3.68 -2.59
N GLN A 73 16.45 -2.61 -2.69
CA GLN A 73 16.47 -1.81 -3.92
C GLN A 73 17.00 -2.62 -5.10
N ASP A 74 18.01 -3.47 -4.87
CA ASP A 74 18.60 -4.34 -5.91
C ASP A 74 17.60 -5.37 -6.45
N GLU A 75 16.80 -5.97 -5.56
CA GLU A 75 15.71 -6.86 -5.94
C GLU A 75 14.71 -6.11 -6.82
N LEU A 76 14.21 -4.95 -6.35
CA LEU A 76 13.21 -4.20 -7.09
C LEU A 76 13.75 -3.75 -8.47
N GLN A 77 14.98 -3.25 -8.52
CA GLN A 77 15.62 -2.80 -9.75
C GLN A 77 15.80 -3.95 -10.75
N THR A 78 16.24 -5.11 -10.28
CA THR A 78 16.40 -6.32 -11.10
C THR A 78 15.06 -6.75 -11.72
N LEU A 79 14.00 -6.82 -10.91
CA LEU A 79 12.68 -7.24 -11.38
C LEU A 79 12.05 -6.24 -12.34
N VAL A 80 12.22 -4.93 -12.12
CA VAL A 80 11.70 -3.91 -13.03
C VAL A 80 12.47 -3.90 -14.36
N ASN A 81 13.79 -4.12 -14.35
CA ASN A 81 14.57 -4.27 -15.58
C ASN A 81 14.15 -5.53 -16.35
N ALA A 82 13.89 -6.62 -15.66
CA ALA A 82 13.37 -7.85 -16.26
C ALA A 82 11.99 -7.67 -16.91
N MET A 83 11.12 -6.88 -16.29
CA MET A 83 9.84 -6.48 -16.88
C MET A 83 10.03 -5.72 -18.20
N GLY A 84 11.00 -4.80 -18.23
CA GLY A 84 11.30 -3.96 -19.40
C GLY A 84 12.14 -4.61 -20.49
N ALA A 85 12.64 -5.84 -20.30
CA ALA A 85 13.63 -6.47 -21.19
C ALA A 85 13.19 -6.56 -22.67
N ASP A 86 11.89 -6.73 -22.92
CA ASP A 86 11.31 -6.81 -24.27
C ASP A 86 10.78 -5.45 -24.79
N GLY A 87 11.13 -4.34 -24.13
CA GLY A 87 10.68 -2.99 -24.51
C GLY A 87 9.20 -2.70 -24.26
N LYS A 88 8.51 -3.54 -23.49
CA LYS A 88 7.09 -3.43 -23.15
C LYS A 88 6.85 -3.41 -21.65
N GLY A 89 5.63 -3.07 -21.25
CA GLY A 89 5.18 -3.10 -19.86
C GLY A 89 5.27 -1.75 -19.14
N VAL A 90 4.60 -1.67 -17.99
CA VAL A 90 4.54 -0.50 -17.10
C VAL A 90 4.92 -0.94 -15.68
N PHE A 91 5.77 -0.18 -15.01
CA PHE A 91 6.02 -0.39 -13.59
C PHE A 91 5.00 0.41 -12.77
N MET A 92 4.29 -0.23 -11.85
CA MET A 92 3.41 0.47 -10.91
C MET A 92 3.89 0.24 -9.48
N LEU A 93 3.85 1.27 -8.64
CA LEU A 93 4.06 1.10 -7.21
C LEU A 93 3.08 1.86 -6.34
N THR A 94 2.75 1.26 -5.19
CA THR A 94 2.24 2.00 -4.04
C THR A 94 3.40 2.63 -3.27
N LYS A 95 3.56 3.95 -3.38
CA LYS A 95 4.74 4.68 -2.88
C LYS A 95 4.71 4.87 -1.36
N GLY A 96 5.67 4.29 -0.65
CA GLY A 96 5.96 4.61 0.75
C GLY A 96 6.65 5.97 0.93
N LEU A 97 6.77 6.44 2.17
CA LEU A 97 7.38 7.73 2.48
C LEU A 97 8.88 7.80 2.17
N LYS A 98 9.60 6.69 2.36
CA LYS A 98 11.04 6.59 2.09
C LYS A 98 11.38 6.46 0.61
N THR A 99 10.39 6.15 -0.23
CA THR A 99 10.58 6.07 -1.69
C THR A 99 10.41 7.47 -2.28
N THR A 100 11.49 8.04 -2.82
CA THR A 100 11.52 9.37 -3.45
C THR A 100 11.16 9.30 -4.92
N VAL A 101 10.73 10.42 -5.52
CA VAL A 101 10.51 10.50 -6.97
C VAL A 101 11.83 10.34 -7.73
N ASP A 102 12.93 10.90 -7.24
CA ASP A 102 14.27 10.74 -7.83
C ASP A 102 14.70 9.27 -7.96
N TYR A 103 14.42 8.44 -6.94
CA TYR A 103 14.68 7.00 -7.03
C TYR A 103 13.79 6.33 -8.08
N LEU A 104 12.53 6.75 -8.21
CA LEU A 104 11.64 6.21 -9.23
C LEU A 104 12.03 6.67 -10.64
N GLU A 105 12.63 7.85 -10.76
CA GLU A 105 13.24 8.32 -11.99
C GLU A 105 14.44 7.45 -12.38
N SER A 106 15.29 7.03 -11.43
CA SER A 106 16.40 6.10 -11.73
C SER A 106 15.89 4.72 -12.18
N ILE A 107 14.76 4.27 -11.64
CA ILE A 107 14.08 3.04 -12.07
C ILE A 107 13.54 3.18 -13.50
N ALA A 108 12.89 4.30 -13.81
CA ALA A 108 12.44 4.60 -15.17
C ALA A 108 13.62 4.68 -16.15
N ALA A 109 14.73 5.28 -15.71
CA ALA A 109 15.93 5.47 -16.52
C ALA A 109 16.63 4.16 -16.90
N SER A 110 16.70 3.22 -15.96
CA SER A 110 17.35 1.91 -16.13
C SER A 110 16.49 0.92 -16.90
N SER A 111 15.17 0.91 -16.66
CA SER A 111 14.24 -0.01 -17.33
C SER A 111 13.78 0.49 -18.69
N HIS A 112 13.92 1.79 -18.99
CA HIS A 112 13.34 2.45 -20.16
C HIS A 112 11.82 2.22 -20.29
N ARG A 113 11.13 2.06 -19.15
CA ARG A 113 9.68 1.85 -19.08
C ARG A 113 8.99 2.94 -18.25
N PRO A 114 7.71 3.22 -18.54
CA PRO A 114 6.88 4.09 -17.71
C PRO A 114 6.76 3.63 -16.25
N VAL A 115 6.77 4.59 -15.33
CA VAL A 115 6.54 4.37 -13.89
C VAL A 115 5.28 5.07 -13.43
N VAL A 116 4.32 4.29 -12.92
CA VAL A 116 3.06 4.77 -12.35
C VAL A 116 3.16 4.76 -10.82
N ILE A 117 3.03 5.95 -10.23
CA ILE A 117 3.07 6.20 -8.79
C ILE A 117 1.63 6.25 -8.29
N ALA A 118 1.21 5.20 -7.60
CA ALA A 118 -0.15 5.02 -7.13
C ALA A 118 -0.25 4.95 -5.60
N ALA A 119 -1.40 5.19 -4.99
CA ALA A 119 -2.29 6.26 -5.39
C ALA A 119 -1.73 7.59 -4.85
N LEU A 120 -1.76 8.65 -5.66
CA LEU A 120 -1.50 10.00 -5.20
C LEU A 120 -2.75 10.53 -4.48
N LEU A 121 -2.62 10.78 -3.19
CA LEU A 121 -3.71 11.24 -2.31
C LEU A 121 -3.35 12.58 -1.70
N HIS A 122 -4.31 13.52 -1.69
CA HIS A 122 -4.16 14.77 -0.96
C HIS A 122 -4.34 14.51 0.54
N ASN A 123 -3.32 14.85 1.34
CA ASN A 123 -3.40 14.82 2.79
C ASN A 123 -3.60 16.24 3.34
N PRO A 124 -4.75 16.56 3.97
CA PRO A 124 -5.00 17.88 4.55
C PRO A 124 -3.99 18.32 5.62
N ARG A 125 -3.31 17.38 6.29
CA ARG A 125 -2.26 17.68 7.29
C ARG A 125 -0.94 18.09 6.65
N VAL A 126 -0.69 17.67 5.41
CA VAL A 126 0.52 18.05 4.65
C VAL A 126 0.12 18.44 3.22
N PRO A 127 -0.67 19.52 3.05
CA PRO A 127 -1.38 19.79 1.80
C PRO A 127 -0.45 20.02 0.61
N LYS A 128 0.78 20.49 0.87
CA LYS A 128 1.81 20.72 -0.16
C LYS A 128 2.58 19.46 -0.57
N ALA A 129 2.48 18.35 0.15
CA ALA A 129 3.28 17.15 -0.13
C ALA A 129 2.96 16.57 -1.53
N ILE A 130 1.68 16.49 -1.87
CA ILE A 130 1.28 15.87 -3.14
C ILE A 130 1.65 16.72 -4.34
N PHE A 131 1.51 18.05 -4.22
CA PHE A 131 1.90 18.99 -5.28
C PHE A 131 3.42 19.01 -5.51
N ARG A 132 4.23 18.80 -4.46
CA ARG A 132 5.67 18.59 -4.62
C ARG A 132 5.97 17.32 -5.41
N ASN A 133 5.34 16.18 -5.06
CA ASN A 133 5.50 14.95 -5.83
C ASN A 133 5.11 15.13 -7.31
N LEU A 134 4.00 15.84 -7.58
CA LEU A 134 3.58 16.16 -8.95
C LEU A 134 4.58 17.04 -9.69
N ALA A 135 5.18 18.04 -9.02
CA ALA A 135 6.24 18.87 -9.60
C ALA A 135 7.50 18.05 -9.91
N ASP A 136 7.92 17.17 -9.00
CA ASP A 136 9.08 16.29 -9.19
C ASP A 136 8.84 15.32 -10.37
N ILE A 137 7.62 14.77 -10.49
CA ILE A 137 7.19 13.95 -11.63
C ILE A 137 7.25 14.76 -12.93
N GLY A 138 6.75 16.01 -12.92
CA GLY A 138 6.82 16.91 -14.07
C GLY A 138 8.25 17.16 -14.53
N ALA A 139 9.14 17.46 -13.58
CA ALA A 139 10.56 17.69 -13.86
C ALA A 139 11.25 16.43 -14.43
N ALA A 140 10.92 15.23 -13.94
CA ALA A 140 11.43 13.98 -14.50
C ALA A 140 10.96 13.76 -15.94
N ASN A 141 9.69 14.08 -16.23
CA ASN A 141 9.15 14.01 -17.60
C ASN A 141 9.86 15.00 -18.55
N GLU A 142 10.20 16.22 -18.09
CA GLU A 142 11.01 17.18 -18.88
C GLU A 142 12.41 16.64 -19.22
N ARG A 143 12.95 15.74 -18.38
CA ARG A 143 14.20 15.01 -18.64
C ARG A 143 14.01 13.74 -19.49
N GLY A 144 12.81 13.51 -20.02
CA GLY A 144 12.49 12.36 -20.86
C GLY A 144 12.25 11.06 -20.09
N ARG A 145 11.95 11.12 -18.79
CA ARG A 145 11.61 9.96 -17.95
C ARG A 145 10.11 9.92 -17.71
N GLU A 146 9.45 8.90 -18.25
CA GLU A 146 7.99 8.76 -18.19
C GLU A 146 7.51 8.35 -16.78
N LEU A 147 7.12 9.35 -15.99
CA LEU A 147 6.55 9.16 -14.66
C LEU A 147 5.11 9.69 -14.62
N TYR A 148 4.20 8.93 -14.02
CA TYR A 148 2.78 9.25 -13.94
C TYR A 148 2.26 9.12 -12.52
N GLY A 149 1.62 10.17 -12.01
CA GLY A 149 0.87 10.11 -10.76
C GLY A 149 -0.55 9.56 -11.00
N GLN A 150 -0.90 8.43 -10.39
CA GLN A 150 -2.26 7.90 -10.48
C GLN A 150 -3.14 8.50 -9.38
N VAL A 151 -4.22 9.16 -9.78
CA VAL A 151 -5.24 9.73 -8.88
C VAL A 151 -6.59 9.05 -9.13
N SER A 152 -7.40 8.92 -8.08
CA SER A 152 -8.80 8.51 -8.21
C SER A 152 -9.65 9.72 -8.59
N CYS A 153 -10.63 9.52 -9.48
CA CYS A 153 -11.68 10.52 -9.75
C CYS A 153 -12.74 10.60 -8.64
N CYS A 154 -12.73 9.63 -7.72
CA CYS A 154 -13.60 9.59 -6.54
C CYS A 154 -12.78 9.75 -5.24
N PRO A 155 -13.35 10.34 -4.19
CA PRO A 155 -12.75 10.34 -2.86
C PRO A 155 -12.43 8.91 -2.39
N LEU A 156 -11.31 8.74 -1.69
CA LEU A 156 -11.02 7.48 -1.01
C LEU A 156 -12.03 7.27 0.12
N SER A 157 -12.88 6.26 -0.04
CA SER A 157 -13.83 5.80 0.98
C SER A 157 -13.39 4.42 1.44
N ILE A 158 -13.37 4.19 2.75
CA ILE A 158 -12.98 2.92 3.34
C ILE A 158 -14.10 2.46 4.26
N GLU A 159 -14.67 1.31 3.95
CA GLU A 159 -15.59 0.60 4.81
C GLU A 159 -14.79 -0.33 5.71
N PHE A 160 -15.10 -0.36 7.01
CA PHE A 160 -14.41 -1.23 7.94
C PHE A 160 -15.34 -1.63 9.09
N THR A 161 -15.00 -2.74 9.72
CA THR A 161 -15.53 -3.10 11.04
C THR A 161 -14.38 -3.06 12.04
N LEU A 162 -14.68 -3.09 13.35
CA LEU A 162 -13.64 -3.21 14.35
C LEU A 162 -12.85 -4.53 14.25
N GLN A 163 -13.38 -5.56 13.56
CA GLN A 163 -12.66 -6.81 13.29
C GLN A 163 -11.58 -6.66 12.21
N SER A 164 -11.70 -5.67 11.32
CA SER A 164 -10.78 -5.42 10.21
C SER A 164 -10.63 -3.91 10.01
N ALA A 165 -10.10 -3.25 11.04
CA ALA A 165 -10.07 -1.80 11.14
C ALA A 165 -8.86 -1.17 10.42
N TYR A 166 -8.72 -1.42 9.12
CA TYR A 166 -7.59 -0.98 8.30
C TYR A 166 -7.19 0.50 8.50
N PRO A 167 -8.12 1.48 8.62
CA PRO A 167 -7.75 2.89 8.88
C PRO A 167 -6.97 3.11 10.18
N LEU A 168 -7.09 2.21 11.16
CA LEU A 168 -6.48 2.28 12.48
C LEU A 168 -5.16 1.51 12.59
N GLU A 169 -4.87 0.61 11.66
CA GLU A 169 -3.70 -0.28 11.70
C GLU A 169 -2.35 0.43 11.58
N GLY A 170 -2.35 1.69 11.14
CA GLY A 170 -1.16 2.55 11.15
C GLY A 170 -0.77 3.08 12.53
N MET A 171 -1.59 2.86 13.57
CA MET A 171 -1.33 3.30 14.94
C MET A 171 -0.55 2.25 15.75
N ASP A 172 0.42 2.70 16.53
CA ASP A 172 1.20 1.81 17.41
C ASP A 172 0.33 1.20 18.50
N ALA A 173 -0.58 1.98 19.08
CA ALA A 173 -1.56 1.56 20.07
C ALA A 173 -2.56 0.55 19.52
N TRP A 174 -2.80 0.50 18.20
CA TRP A 174 -3.73 -0.44 17.57
C TRP A 174 -3.10 -1.80 17.24
N LYS A 175 -1.77 -1.90 17.18
CA LYS A 175 -1.05 -3.16 16.88
C LYS A 175 -1.52 -4.38 17.69
N PRO A 176 -1.85 -4.28 18.99
CA PRO A 176 -2.39 -5.43 19.74
C PRO A 176 -3.71 -5.94 19.18
N ALA A 177 -4.59 -5.06 18.68
CA ALA A 177 -5.90 -5.43 18.13
C ALA A 177 -5.78 -6.20 16.81
N MET A 178 -4.68 -6.01 16.08
CA MET A 178 -4.39 -6.73 14.82
C MET A 178 -4.02 -8.21 15.04
N LYS A 179 -3.71 -8.60 16.28
CA LYS A 179 -3.26 -9.95 16.65
C LYS A 179 -4.34 -10.81 17.31
N VAL A 180 -5.50 -10.25 17.58
CA VAL A 180 -6.59 -10.91 18.30
C VAL A 180 -7.90 -10.83 17.51
N HIS A 181 -8.74 -11.84 17.65
CA HIS A 181 -10.01 -11.95 16.94
C HIS A 181 -11.14 -12.40 17.87
N GLY A 182 -12.38 -12.27 17.42
CA GLY A 182 -13.57 -12.72 18.15
C GLY A 182 -13.69 -12.09 19.55
N ASP A 183 -13.93 -12.91 20.56
CA ASP A 183 -14.12 -12.46 21.94
C ASP A 183 -12.87 -11.81 22.54
N ASN A 184 -11.67 -12.25 22.16
CA ASN A 184 -10.43 -11.64 22.64
C ASN A 184 -10.29 -10.19 22.16
N LEU A 185 -10.65 -9.93 20.90
CA LEU A 185 -10.71 -8.56 20.38
C LEU A 185 -11.74 -7.73 21.14
N LYS A 186 -12.93 -8.29 21.40
CA LYS A 186 -13.96 -7.60 22.19
C LYS A 186 -13.47 -7.23 23.59
N GLN A 187 -12.78 -8.12 24.29
CA GLN A 187 -12.21 -7.84 25.61
C GLN A 187 -11.14 -6.73 25.53
N LEU A 188 -10.26 -6.78 24.53
CA LEU A 188 -9.26 -5.74 24.32
C LEU A 188 -9.89 -4.36 24.05
N LEU A 189 -10.97 -4.30 23.26
CA LEU A 189 -11.68 -3.04 22.97
C LEU A 189 -12.42 -2.47 24.19
N LEU A 190 -12.71 -3.30 25.20
CA LEU A 190 -13.30 -2.90 26.48
C LEU A 190 -12.24 -2.44 27.50
N ASP A 191 -10.98 -2.82 27.33
CA ASP A 191 -9.87 -2.45 28.22
C ASP A 191 -9.68 -0.91 28.28
N PRO A 192 -9.84 -0.28 29.46
CA PRO A 192 -9.62 1.16 29.63
C PRO A 192 -8.22 1.61 29.25
N ASP A 193 -7.19 0.80 29.50
CA ASP A 193 -5.80 1.14 29.20
C ASP A 193 -5.54 1.12 27.69
N PHE A 194 -6.09 0.15 26.97
CA PHE A 194 -6.07 0.14 25.51
C PHE A 194 -6.75 1.39 24.93
N ARG A 195 -7.97 1.71 25.40
CA ARG A 195 -8.72 2.89 24.96
C ARG A 195 -7.98 4.20 25.26
N ARG A 196 -7.32 4.30 26.42
CA ARG A 196 -6.50 5.46 26.79
C ARG A 196 -5.34 5.63 25.79
N ARG A 197 -4.57 4.57 25.53
CA ARG A 197 -3.43 4.63 24.59
C ARG A 197 -3.84 5.03 23.18
N VAL A 198 -4.95 4.48 22.67
CA VAL A 198 -5.48 4.87 21.35
C VAL A 198 -5.90 6.34 21.34
N ARG A 199 -6.53 6.84 22.41
CA ARG A 199 -6.94 8.25 22.53
C ARG A 199 -5.73 9.19 22.59
N GLU A 200 -4.73 8.86 23.39
CA GLU A 200 -3.48 9.62 23.51
C GLU A 200 -2.76 9.69 22.17
N GLU A 201 -2.65 8.56 21.46
CA GLU A 201 -2.00 8.53 20.15
C GLU A 201 -2.76 9.34 19.09
N LEU A 202 -4.10 9.34 19.13
CA LEU A 202 -4.95 10.14 18.24
C LEU A 202 -4.93 11.64 18.55
N ALA A 203 -4.58 12.04 19.78
CA ALA A 203 -4.41 13.45 20.13
C ALA A 203 -3.16 14.06 19.45
N GLU A 204 -2.17 13.23 19.14
CA GLU A 204 -0.95 13.64 18.45
C GLU A 204 -1.15 13.71 16.92
N PRO A 205 -0.88 14.86 16.28
CA PRO A 205 -0.93 14.98 14.82
C PRO A 205 0.02 14.00 14.12
N ASN A 206 -0.49 13.25 13.14
CA ASN A 206 0.35 12.36 12.34
C ASN A 206 0.08 12.53 10.83
N ALA A 207 1.15 12.70 10.05
CA ALA A 207 1.05 12.90 8.60
C ALA A 207 0.86 11.60 7.80
N VAL A 208 0.97 10.43 8.44
CA VAL A 208 1.12 9.13 7.78
C VAL A 208 -0.10 8.24 7.99
N ARG A 209 -0.87 8.45 9.07
CA ARG A 209 -2.06 7.65 9.38
C ARG A 209 -3.21 8.00 8.44
N LEU A 210 -3.99 6.96 8.10
CA LEU A 210 -5.23 7.11 7.33
C LEU A 210 -6.34 7.80 8.14
N PHE A 211 -6.35 7.60 9.45
CA PHE A 211 -7.30 8.20 10.39
C PHE A 211 -6.58 9.02 11.46
N ASN A 212 -7.01 10.28 11.65
CA ASN A 212 -6.45 11.25 12.59
C ASN A 212 -7.56 11.92 13.41
N ALA A 213 -8.43 11.09 14.00
CA ALA A 213 -9.54 11.49 14.85
C ALA A 213 -10.64 12.31 14.14
N GLU A 214 -10.75 12.21 12.81
CA GLU A 214 -11.87 12.79 12.06
C GLU A 214 -13.16 11.98 12.24
N TRP A 215 -13.61 11.75 13.49
CA TRP A 215 -14.81 10.97 13.84
C TRP A 215 -16.05 11.44 13.08
N HIS A 216 -16.19 12.76 12.89
CA HIS A 216 -17.24 13.38 12.10
C HIS A 216 -17.32 12.93 10.63
N LYS A 217 -16.29 12.26 10.10
CA LYS A 217 -16.27 11.66 8.75
C LYS A 217 -16.64 10.17 8.74
N LEU A 218 -16.75 9.53 9.89
CA LEU A 218 -17.18 8.15 10.00
C LEU A 218 -18.70 8.12 10.07
N GLN A 219 -19.30 7.25 9.26
CA GLN A 219 -20.73 7.01 9.23
C GLN A 219 -21.00 5.54 9.53
N VAL A 220 -22.03 5.27 10.33
CA VAL A 220 -22.51 3.91 10.54
C VAL A 220 -23.30 3.49 9.30
N LEU A 221 -22.77 2.53 8.53
CA LEU A 221 -23.42 2.07 7.30
C LEU A 221 -24.49 1.02 7.57
N GLU A 222 -24.19 0.05 8.43
CA GLU A 222 -25.04 -1.09 8.73
C GLU A 222 -24.87 -1.52 10.19
N VAL A 223 -25.95 -2.00 10.80
CA VAL A 223 -25.90 -2.60 12.14
C VAL A 223 -26.48 -4.02 12.15
N VAL A 224 -25.91 -4.88 12.99
CA VAL A 224 -26.40 -6.26 13.15
C VAL A 224 -27.61 -6.35 14.08
N LYS A 225 -27.67 -5.51 15.13
CA LYS A 225 -28.72 -5.58 16.15
C LYS A 225 -29.91 -4.68 15.78
N PRO A 226 -31.16 -5.18 15.78
CA PRO A 226 -32.33 -4.38 15.46
C PRO A 226 -32.49 -3.12 16.32
N GLU A 227 -32.12 -3.19 17.61
CA GLU A 227 -32.17 -2.05 18.54
C GLU A 227 -31.29 -0.87 18.09
N HIS A 228 -30.25 -1.12 17.31
CA HIS A 228 -29.31 -0.11 16.82
C HIS A 228 -29.68 0.46 15.45
N LYS A 229 -30.76 -0.01 14.80
CA LYS A 229 -31.09 0.36 13.42
C LYS A 229 -31.24 1.86 13.21
N HIS A 230 -31.63 2.59 14.26
CA HIS A 230 -31.72 4.05 14.28
C HIS A 230 -30.37 4.79 14.13
N LEU A 231 -29.23 4.08 14.25
CA LEU A 231 -27.88 4.61 14.09
C LEU A 231 -27.40 4.56 12.63
N GLU A 232 -27.99 3.75 11.76
CA GLU A 232 -27.61 3.68 10.35
C GLU A 232 -27.75 5.06 9.69
N GLY A 233 -26.73 5.45 8.91
CA GLY A 233 -26.62 6.77 8.30
C GLY A 233 -26.19 7.90 9.24
N ARG A 234 -26.01 7.65 10.56
CA ARG A 234 -25.49 8.65 11.52
C ARG A 234 -23.98 8.68 11.52
N ASN A 235 -23.42 9.85 11.82
CA ASN A 235 -21.98 10.00 12.06
C ASN A 235 -21.61 9.53 13.48
N VAL A 236 -20.36 9.10 13.65
CA VAL A 236 -19.77 8.73 14.95
C VAL A 236 -19.31 9.96 15.72
#